data_AF-A0A3M2I0P8-F1
#
_entry.id   AF-A0A3M2I0P8-F1
#
_cell.length_a   1.000
_cell.length_b   1.000
_cell.length_c   1.000
_cell.angle_alpha   90.00
_cell.angle_beta   90.00
_cell.angle_gamma   90.00
#
_symmetry.space_group_name_H-M   'P 1'
#
loop_
_entity.id
_entity.type
_entity.pdbx_description
1 polymer ?
#
loop_
_entity_poly.entity_id
_entity_poly.type
_entity_poly.pdbx_seq_one_letter_code
_entity_poly.pdbx_strand_id
1 'polypeptide(L)'
;MMMALGMFVFSLETLAYQEFQRQTEWRHGSTSRIGTNPARQYMGRGDDSITLPGVLLPALAGTQLSLDTLRYMADTGKAWPLVEGTGKVYGTWIIESLSETRTLFFRDGQARRIEFTLLLKRIDDGRVDLLGSAISGAGNILRGLL
;
A
#
# COMPACT_ATOMS: atom_id res chain seq x y z
N MET A 1 14.75 3.22 5.29
CA MET A 1 13.28 3.09 5.30
C MET A 1 12.77 3.30 3.88
N MET A 2 11.95 2.39 3.35
CA MET A 2 11.46 2.46 1.97
C MET A 2 10.02 3.02 1.92
N MET A 3 9.17 2.58 2.84
CA MET A 3 7.76 2.97 2.92
C MET A 3 7.21 2.67 4.31
N ALA A 4 6.10 3.30 4.70
CA ALA A 4 5.29 2.92 5.83
C ALA A 4 3.83 2.76 5.41
N LEU A 5 3.20 1.69 5.89
CA LEU A 5 1.75 1.48 5.88
C LEU A 5 1.27 1.54 7.33
N GLY A 6 0.69 2.66 7.73
CA GLY A 6 0.38 2.92 9.14
C GLY A 6 1.65 2.88 10.00
N MET A 7 1.68 1.97 10.96
CA MET A 7 2.83 1.74 11.85
C MET A 7 3.82 0.71 11.30
N PHE A 8 3.48 -0.01 10.24
CA PHE A 8 4.36 -1.00 9.64
C PHE A 8 5.33 -0.34 8.68
N VAL A 9 6.63 -0.52 8.91
CA VAL A 9 7.70 0.08 8.11
C VAL A 9 8.30 -0.97 7.20
N PHE A 10 8.31 -0.71 5.89
CA PHE A 10 9.03 -1.50 4.90
C PHE A 10 10.50 -1.06 4.88
N SER A 11 11.37 -2.02 5.10
CA SER A 11 12.83 -1.87 5.15
C SER A 11 13.50 -3.24 4.92
N LEU A 12 14.81 -3.22 4.66
CA LEU A 12 15.60 -4.45 4.49
C LEU A 12 15.55 -5.38 5.72
N GLU A 13 15.42 -4.81 6.93
CA GLU A 13 15.35 -5.59 8.19
C GLU A 13 13.98 -6.23 8.42
N THR A 14 12.93 -5.68 7.79
CA THR A 14 11.52 -6.07 7.98
C THR A 14 11.01 -6.85 6.76
N LEU A 15 10.27 -6.17 5.87
CA LEU A 15 9.84 -6.68 4.59
C LEU A 15 10.23 -5.69 3.50
N ALA A 16 11.07 -6.14 2.56
CA ALA A 16 11.50 -5.31 1.45
C ALA A 16 10.83 -5.74 0.14
N TYR A 17 10.02 -4.86 -0.45
CA TYR A 17 9.51 -5.03 -1.81
C TYR A 17 10.62 -4.69 -2.83
N GLN A 18 10.60 -5.34 -3.99
CA GLN A 18 11.57 -5.09 -5.07
C GLN A 18 11.00 -4.18 -6.16
N GLU A 19 9.67 -4.13 -6.30
CA GLU A 19 9.00 -3.30 -7.28
C GLU A 19 7.85 -2.53 -6.63
N PHE A 20 7.58 -1.32 -7.14
CA PHE A 20 6.41 -0.55 -6.82
C PHE A 20 5.57 -0.36 -8.09
N GLN A 21 4.50 -1.15 -8.21
CA GLN A 21 3.57 -1.03 -9.33
C GLN A 21 2.30 -0.33 -8.86
N ARG A 22 1.88 0.72 -9.56
CA ARG A 22 0.62 1.42 -9.29
C ARG A 22 -0.24 1.48 -10.54
N GLN A 23 -1.50 1.11 -10.40
CA GLN A 23 -2.51 1.25 -11.44
C GLN A 23 -3.58 2.22 -10.95
N THR A 24 -3.74 3.34 -11.65
CA THR A 24 -4.82 4.29 -11.41
C THR A 24 -5.77 4.28 -12.60
N GLU A 25 -7.05 4.17 -12.32
CA GLU A 25 -8.10 4.23 -13.32
C GLU A 25 -8.75 5.61 -13.34
N TRP A 26 -9.18 6.03 -14.53
CA TRP A 26 -9.99 7.23 -14.74
C TRP A 26 -11.22 6.85 -15.53
N ARG A 27 -12.39 7.27 -15.04
CA ARG A 27 -13.67 6.92 -15.66
C ARG A 27 -14.00 7.94 -16.74
N HIS A 28 -14.17 7.45 -17.96
CA HIS A 28 -14.57 8.26 -19.11
C HIS A 28 -15.81 7.67 -19.78
N GLY A 29 -16.97 8.27 -19.55
CA GLY A 29 -18.22 7.88 -20.20
C GLY A 29 -18.17 8.23 -21.68
N SER A 30 -18.52 7.30 -22.56
CA SER A 30 -18.49 7.49 -24.01
C SER A 30 -19.90 7.67 -24.56
N THR A 31 -20.12 8.70 -25.38
CA THR A 31 -21.36 8.90 -26.13
C THR A 31 -21.07 8.88 -27.63
N SER A 32 -21.80 8.03 -28.35
CA SER A 32 -21.67 7.90 -29.81
C SER A 32 -22.19 9.16 -30.51
N ARG A 33 -21.53 9.56 -31.60
CA ARG A 33 -21.93 10.69 -32.44
C ARG A 33 -21.94 10.25 -33.90
N ILE A 34 -22.91 10.73 -34.68
CA ILE A 34 -23.03 10.38 -36.09
C ILE A 34 -21.93 11.08 -36.89
N GLY A 35 -21.19 10.34 -37.73
CA GLY A 35 -20.19 10.90 -38.65
C GLY A 35 -18.90 11.42 -38.00
N THR A 36 -18.68 11.17 -36.70
CA THR A 36 -17.47 11.62 -35.98
C THR A 36 -17.11 10.69 -34.84
N ASN A 37 -15.93 10.89 -34.24
CA ASN A 37 -15.46 10.10 -33.12
C ASN A 37 -16.40 10.27 -31.89
N PRO A 38 -16.59 9.22 -31.07
CA PRO A 38 -17.36 9.30 -29.84
C PRO A 38 -16.83 10.41 -28.91
N ALA A 39 -17.73 11.18 -28.31
CA ALA A 39 -17.34 12.13 -27.27
C ALA A 39 -17.13 11.37 -25.96
N ARG A 40 -16.04 11.69 -25.24
CA ARG A 40 -15.73 11.12 -23.92
C ARG A 40 -15.84 12.19 -22.85
N GLN A 41 -16.62 11.94 -21.81
CA GLN A 41 -16.77 12.82 -20.66
C GLN A 41 -16.01 12.25 -19.46
N TYR A 42 -15.19 13.07 -18.82
CA TYR A 42 -14.52 12.69 -17.57
C TYR A 42 -15.53 12.61 -16.42
N MET A 43 -15.66 11.43 -15.83
CA MET A 43 -16.59 11.13 -14.74
C MET A 43 -15.89 11.06 -13.37
N GLY A 44 -14.61 11.44 -13.31
CA GLY A 44 -13.79 11.37 -12.11
C GLY A 44 -12.82 10.19 -12.11
N ARG A 45 -12.08 10.09 -11.01
CA ARG A 45 -11.14 9.00 -10.75
C ARG A 45 -11.91 7.69 -10.53
N GLY A 46 -11.33 6.58 -10.99
CA GLY A 46 -11.77 5.22 -10.69
C GLY A 46 -10.92 4.64 -9.56
N ASP A 47 -10.75 3.32 -9.58
CA ASP A 47 -9.96 2.61 -8.59
C ASP A 47 -8.46 2.94 -8.71
N ASP A 48 -7.75 2.84 -7.58
CA ASP A 48 -6.31 3.00 -7.53
C ASP A 48 -5.74 1.86 -6.69
N SER A 49 -4.89 1.04 -7.30
CA SER A 49 -4.27 -0.13 -6.71
C SER A 49 -2.75 -0.03 -6.74
N ILE A 50 -2.11 -0.58 -5.71
CA ILE A 50 -0.66 -0.70 -5.63
C ILE A 50 -0.33 -2.17 -5.40
N THR A 51 0.60 -2.70 -6.18
CA THR A 51 1.16 -4.04 -6.03
C THR A 51 2.62 -3.92 -5.63
N LEU A 52 2.97 -4.55 -4.52
CA LEU A 52 4.33 -4.59 -3.97
C LEU A 52 4.81 -6.05 -3.95
N PRO A 53 5.37 -6.56 -5.06
CA PRO A 53 6.02 -7.85 -5.05
C PRO A 53 7.37 -7.75 -4.34
N GLY A 54 7.72 -8.81 -3.63
CA GLY A 54 9.08 -8.97 -3.17
C GLY A 54 9.50 -10.35 -2.71
N VAL A 55 10.72 -10.43 -2.20
CA VAL A 55 11.40 -11.64 -1.78
C VAL A 55 12.01 -11.40 -0.42
N LEU A 56 11.67 -12.28 0.50
CA LEU A 56 12.21 -12.36 1.84
C LEU A 56 13.12 -13.59 1.95
N LEU A 57 14.33 -13.37 2.45
CA LEU A 57 15.35 -14.39 2.65
C LEU A 57 15.70 -14.40 4.15
N PRO A 58 14.98 -15.16 5.01
CA PRO A 58 15.11 -15.04 6.46
C PRO A 58 16.53 -15.21 7.01
N ALA A 59 17.36 -15.97 6.30
CA ALA A 59 18.76 -16.19 6.68
C ALA A 59 19.68 -15.00 6.38
N LEU A 60 19.26 -14.07 5.53
CA LEU A 60 20.04 -12.91 5.09
C LEU A 60 19.42 -11.60 5.57
N ALA A 61 18.14 -11.38 5.29
CA ALA A 61 17.46 -10.13 5.54
C ALA A 61 15.93 -10.32 5.64
N GLY A 62 15.32 -9.54 6.53
CA GLY A 62 13.89 -9.54 6.74
C GLY A 62 13.42 -10.55 7.79
N THR A 63 12.22 -10.33 8.31
CA THR A 63 11.61 -11.20 9.32
C THR A 63 10.32 -11.83 8.80
N GLN A 64 10.16 -13.13 8.99
CA GLN A 64 8.92 -13.82 8.61
C GLN A 64 7.70 -13.28 9.40
N LEU A 65 7.94 -12.83 10.63
CA LEU A 65 6.94 -12.17 11.49
C LEU A 65 6.34 -10.90 10.85
N SER A 66 7.05 -10.27 9.92
CA SER A 66 6.53 -9.13 9.17
C SER A 66 5.33 -9.50 8.30
N LEU A 67 5.34 -10.68 7.70
CA LEU A 67 4.21 -11.18 6.89
C LEU A 67 2.99 -11.44 7.77
N ASP A 68 3.19 -12.00 8.96
CA ASP A 68 2.11 -12.24 9.93
C ASP A 68 1.56 -10.93 10.51
N THR A 69 2.42 -9.92 10.69
CA THR A 69 1.99 -8.58 11.10
C THR A 69 1.10 -7.94 10.03
N LEU A 70 1.45 -8.07 8.74
CA LEU A 70 0.62 -7.59 7.64
C LEU A 70 -0.71 -8.34 7.55
N ARG A 71 -0.73 -9.66 7.80
CA ARG A 71 -1.99 -10.43 7.90
C ARG A 71 -2.86 -9.91 9.03
N TYR A 72 -2.29 -9.73 10.22
CA TYR A 72 -3.02 -9.18 11.36
C TYR A 72 -3.59 -7.79 11.04
N MET A 73 -2.80 -6.91 10.40
CA MET A 73 -3.28 -5.61 9.96
C MET A 73 -4.42 -5.71 8.95
N ALA A 74 -4.36 -6.67 8.00
CA ALA A 74 -5.42 -6.93 7.04
C ALA A 74 -6.69 -7.43 7.74
N ASP A 75 -6.56 -8.35 8.70
CA ASP A 75 -7.66 -8.92 9.49
C ASP A 75 -8.41 -7.87 10.32
N THR A 76 -7.76 -6.76 10.68
CA THR A 76 -8.47 -5.64 11.34
C THR A 76 -9.50 -4.95 10.44
N GLY A 77 -9.41 -5.12 9.12
CA GLY A 77 -10.23 -4.41 8.14
C GLY A 77 -10.04 -2.89 8.12
N LYS A 78 -9.04 -2.37 8.86
CA LYS A 78 -8.77 -0.94 8.96
C LYS A 78 -7.99 -0.46 7.74
N ALA A 79 -8.19 0.83 7.46
CA ALA A 79 -7.43 1.53 6.46
C ALA A 79 -6.25 2.25 7.09
N TRP A 80 -5.13 2.25 6.39
CA TRP A 80 -3.85 2.72 6.88
C TRP A 80 -3.28 3.79 5.96
N PRO A 81 -2.68 4.87 6.52
CA PRO A 81 -1.99 5.84 5.70
C PRO A 81 -0.75 5.20 5.06
N LEU A 82 -0.55 5.42 3.77
CA LEU A 82 0.63 4.97 3.04
C LEU A 82 1.55 6.15 2.77
N VAL A 83 2.80 6.04 3.25
CA VAL A 83 3.80 7.09 3.16
C VAL A 83 5.10 6.50 2.62
N GLU A 84 5.62 7.09 1.56
CA GLU A 84 6.91 6.71 0.99
C GLU A 84 8.07 7.17 1.88
N GLY A 85 9.19 6.45 1.86
CA GLY A 85 10.42 6.85 2.55
C GLY A 85 11.00 8.18 2.04
N THR A 86 10.62 8.62 0.84
CA THR A 86 10.95 9.95 0.28
C THR A 86 10.13 11.08 0.89
N GLY A 87 9.11 10.77 1.71
CA GLY A 87 8.21 11.73 2.35
C GLY A 87 6.90 11.94 1.61
N LYS A 88 6.68 11.28 0.46
CA LYS A 88 5.44 11.39 -0.31
C LYS A 88 4.30 10.62 0.38
N VAL A 89 3.19 11.31 0.67
CA VAL A 89 1.98 10.69 1.21
C VAL A 89 1.05 10.26 0.06
N TYR A 90 0.73 8.97 -0.01
CA TYR A 90 -0.13 8.40 -1.05
C TYR A 90 -1.63 8.45 -0.70
N GLY A 91 -1.95 8.62 0.58
CA GLY A 91 -3.33 8.62 1.09
C GLY A 91 -3.63 7.40 1.95
N THR A 92 -4.88 6.95 1.95
CA THR A 92 -5.34 5.85 2.81
C THR A 92 -5.63 4.59 2.00
N TRP A 93 -5.04 3.48 2.44
CA TRP A 93 -5.01 2.21 1.74
C TRP A 93 -5.46 1.08 2.64
N ILE A 94 -6.17 0.12 2.06
CA ILE A 94 -6.46 -1.17 2.70
C ILE A 94 -5.61 -2.25 2.06
N ILE A 95 -5.33 -3.32 2.82
CA ILE A 95 -4.72 -4.52 2.30
C ILE A 95 -5.84 -5.36 1.67
N GLU A 96 -5.79 -5.56 0.36
CA GLU A 96 -6.78 -6.35 -0.39
C GLU A 96 -6.36 -7.81 -0.47
N SER A 97 -5.07 -8.07 -0.69
CA SER A 97 -4.53 -9.43 -0.65
C SER A 97 -3.05 -9.46 -0.29
N LEU A 98 -2.63 -10.56 0.33
CA LEU A 98 -1.24 -10.90 0.56
C LEU A 98 -1.05 -12.37 0.18
N SER A 99 -0.29 -12.62 -0.88
CA SER A 99 0.13 -13.96 -1.27
C SER A 99 1.59 -14.19 -0.90
N GLU A 100 1.94 -15.41 -0.54
CA GLU A 100 3.33 -15.81 -0.38
C GLU A 100 3.58 -17.21 -0.95
N THR A 101 4.78 -17.41 -1.50
CA THR A 101 5.26 -18.66 -2.04
C THR A 101 6.57 -19.01 -1.35
N ARG A 102 6.55 -20.08 -0.56
CA ARG A 102 7.71 -20.56 0.19
C ARG A 102 8.47 -21.60 -0.63
N THR A 103 9.77 -21.40 -0.80
CA THR A 103 10.67 -22.30 -1.51
C THR A 103 11.95 -22.51 -0.71
N LEU A 104 12.68 -23.58 -1.05
CA LEU A 104 13.97 -23.95 -0.45
C LEU A 104 13.87 -24.11 1.08
N PHE A 105 13.39 -25.25 1.55
CA PHE A 105 13.20 -25.48 2.98
C PHE A 105 14.48 -25.96 3.67
N PHE A 106 14.69 -25.48 4.90
CA PHE A 106 15.64 -26.07 5.84
C PHE A 106 15.13 -27.43 6.34
N ARG A 107 16.01 -28.18 7.02
CA ARG A 107 15.66 -29.50 7.60
C ARG A 107 14.56 -29.42 8.66
N ASP A 108 14.40 -28.26 9.30
CA ASP A 108 13.36 -27.98 10.30
C ASP A 108 12.04 -27.51 9.66
N GLY A 109 11.96 -27.40 8.34
CA GLY A 109 10.77 -26.96 7.61
C GLY A 109 10.64 -25.45 7.44
N GLN A 110 11.59 -24.64 7.94
CA GLN A 110 11.58 -23.20 7.69
C GLN A 110 11.98 -22.90 6.23
N ALA A 111 11.30 -21.94 5.59
CA ALA A 111 11.61 -21.56 4.22
C ALA A 111 12.82 -20.63 4.15
N ARG A 112 13.77 -20.90 3.25
CA ARG A 112 14.93 -20.02 2.98
C ARG A 112 14.59 -18.86 2.06
N ARG A 113 13.57 -19.05 1.22
CA ARG A 113 13.10 -18.05 0.27
C ARG A 113 11.58 -17.98 0.31
N ILE A 114 11.07 -16.79 0.56
CA ILE A 114 9.64 -16.51 0.59
C ILE A 114 9.40 -15.36 -0.38
N GLU A 115 8.76 -15.66 -1.50
CA GLU A 115 8.29 -14.64 -2.42
C GLU A 115 6.92 -14.18 -1.95
N PHE A 116 6.66 -12.89 -1.92
CA PHE A 116 5.37 -12.35 -1.50
C PHE A 116 4.88 -11.31 -2.49
N THR A 117 3.56 -11.17 -2.57
CA THR A 117 2.93 -10.08 -3.31
C THR A 117 1.85 -9.47 -2.43
N LEU A 118 2.01 -8.19 -2.11
CA LEU A 118 1.03 -7.41 -1.36
C LEU A 118 0.25 -6.51 -2.33
N LEU A 119 -1.08 -6.65 -2.33
CA LEU A 119 -2.00 -5.81 -3.09
C LEU A 119 -2.71 -4.85 -2.13
N LEU A 120 -2.60 -3.56 -2.43
CA LEU A 120 -3.25 -2.49 -1.70
C LEU A 120 -4.28 -1.82 -2.60
N LYS A 121 -5.42 -1.46 -2.01
CA LYS A 121 -6.47 -0.69 -2.67
C LYS A 121 -6.72 0.62 -1.95
N ARG A 122 -6.77 1.71 -2.71
CA ARG A 122 -7.03 3.05 -2.17
C ARG A 122 -8.50 3.19 -1.83
N ILE A 123 -8.78 3.77 -0.68
CA ILE A 123 -10.17 3.97 -0.22
C ILE A 123 -10.53 5.43 0.03
N ASP A 124 -9.58 6.35 -0.03
CA ASP A 124 -9.88 7.76 0.18
C ASP A 124 -10.49 8.40 -1.09
N ASP A 125 -11.45 9.32 -0.89
CA ASP A 125 -12.11 10.10 -1.94
C ASP A 125 -11.19 11.17 -2.58
N GLY A 126 -9.87 11.04 -2.45
CA GLY A 126 -8.91 12.05 -2.88
C GLY A 126 -8.69 13.18 -1.88
N ARG A 127 -9.33 13.16 -0.70
CA ARG A 127 -9.17 14.17 0.36
C ARG A 127 -8.05 13.84 1.34
N VAL A 128 -6.87 13.48 0.82
CA VAL A 128 -5.66 13.24 1.64
C VAL A 128 -5.33 14.46 2.51
N ASP A 129 -5.66 15.66 2.02
CA ASP A 129 -5.49 16.94 2.72
C ASP A 129 -6.20 17.00 4.08
N LEU A 130 -7.35 16.32 4.24
CA LEU A 130 -8.08 16.34 5.51
C LEU A 130 -7.38 15.54 6.60
N LEU A 131 -6.76 14.40 6.25
CA LEU A 131 -5.99 13.59 7.20
C LEU A 131 -4.71 14.31 7.62
N GLY A 132 -4.04 14.98 6.69
CA GLY A 132 -2.92 15.87 6.99
C GLY A 132 -3.32 17.01 7.94
N SER A 133 -4.47 17.63 7.73
CA SER A 133 -5.00 18.70 8.60
C SER A 133 -5.39 18.22 10.00
N ALA A 134 -5.94 17.01 10.12
CA ALA A 134 -6.36 16.46 11.41
C ALA A 134 -5.15 16.06 12.28
N ILE A 135 -4.13 15.46 11.67
CA ILE A 135 -2.90 15.05 12.36
C ILE A 135 -2.05 16.29 12.73
N SER A 136 -1.93 17.27 11.83
CA SER A 136 -1.24 18.53 12.13
C SER A 136 -1.99 19.39 13.16
N GLY A 137 -3.31 19.41 13.13
CA GLY A 137 -4.16 20.07 14.12
C GLY A 137 -3.94 19.51 15.52
N ALA A 138 -3.99 18.18 15.68
CA ALA A 138 -3.74 17.52 16.97
C ALA A 138 -2.32 17.77 17.51
N GLY A 139 -1.30 17.75 16.64
CA GLY A 139 0.09 18.03 17.01
C GLY A 139 0.34 19.48 17.46
N ASN A 140 -0.40 20.44 16.89
CA ASN A 140 -0.28 21.85 17.25
C ASN A 140 -0.99 22.20 18.57
N ILE A 141 -2.13 21.55 18.86
CA ILE A 141 -2.87 21.75 20.11
C ILE A 141 -2.05 21.24 21.31
N LEU A 142 -1.35 20.10 21.15
CA LEU A 142 -0.46 19.56 22.18
C LEU A 142 0.80 20.41 22.42
N ARG A 143 1.25 21.17 21.43
CA ARG A 143 2.40 22.09 21.57
C ARG A 143 2.05 23.45 22.15
N GLY A 144 0.78 23.88 22.08
CA GLY A 144 0.32 25.11 22.72
C GLY A 144 -0.04 24.97 24.21
N LEU A 145 0.05 23.74 24.75
CA LEU A 145 -0.27 23.37 26.14
C LEU A 145 0.97 23.02 26.98
N LEU A 146 2.17 23.18 26.42
CA LEU A 146 3.47 23.13 27.09
C LEU A 146 4.15 24.50 26.98
#